data_AF-A0A8T2TKN9-F1
#
_entry.id   AF-A0A8T2TKN9-F1
#
_cell.length_a   1.000
_cell.length_b   1.000
_cell.length_c   1.000
_cell.angle_alpha   90.00
_cell.angle_beta   90.00
_cell.angle_gamma   90.00
#
_symmetry.space_group_name_H-M   'P 1'
#
loop_
_entity.id
_entity.type
_entity.pdbx_description
1 polymer ?
#
loop_
_entity_poly.entity_id
_entity_poly.type
_entity_poly.pdbx_seq_one_letter_code
_entity_poly.pdbx_strand_id
1 'polypeptide(L)'
;MIQLSLDGKRLYVTNSLFSAWDKQFYPDLIQQGSHMLQIDCNTESGGLAINENFFVDFGKEPDGPALAHEVRYPGGDCTSDIWI
;
A
#
# COMPACT_ATOMS: atom_id res chain seq x y z
N MET A 1 -4.87 -1.32 -1.41
CA MET A 1 -5.27 -1.53 0.00
C MET A 1 -4.61 -0.52 0.90
N ILE A 2 -5.02 -0.44 2.16
CA ILE A 2 -4.39 0.38 3.18
C ILE A 2 -3.99 -0.50 4.37
N GLN A 3 -2.87 -0.19 5.03
CA GLN A 3 -2.43 -0.90 6.22
C GLN A 3 -1.73 0.04 7.20
N LEU A 4 -2.26 0.14 8.42
CA LEU A 4 -1.75 1.03 9.46
C LEU A 4 -0.80 0.28 10.40
N SER A 5 0.32 0.92 10.74
CA SER A 5 1.25 0.41 11.76
C SER A 5 0.59 0.37 13.13
N LEU A 6 1.06 -0.54 14.00
CA LEU A 6 0.52 -0.69 15.36
C LEU A 6 0.60 0.58 16.21
N ASP A 7 1.61 1.41 16.00
CA ASP A 7 1.76 2.71 16.67
C ASP A 7 0.93 3.84 16.02
N GLY A 8 0.19 3.55 14.94
CA GLY A 8 -0.70 4.48 14.25
C GLY A 8 0.01 5.56 13.44
N LYS A 9 1.35 5.53 13.33
CA LYS A 9 2.14 6.62 12.73
C LYS A 9 2.40 6.48 11.23
N ARG A 10 2.28 5.26 10.69
CA ARG A 10 2.59 4.96 9.27
C ARG A 10 1.43 4.20 8.64
N LEU A 11 0.90 4.74 7.56
CA LEU A 11 -0.12 4.09 6.74
C LEU A 11 0.49 3.74 5.38
N TYR A 12 0.65 2.45 5.09
CA TYR A 12 1.06 2.00 3.76
C TYR A 12 -0.16 1.83 2.86
N VAL A 13 -0.05 2.28 1.62
CA VAL A 13 -1.13 2.18 0.63
C VAL A 13 -0.62 1.57 -0.66
N THR A 14 -1.45 0.71 -1.27
CA THR A 14 -1.24 0.09 -2.58
C THR A 14 -2.44 0.37 -3.49
N ASN A 15 -2.22 0.38 -4.81
CA ASN A 15 -3.20 0.87 -5.79
C ASN A 15 -3.80 -0.20 -6.72
N SER A 16 -3.50 -1.49 -6.53
CA SER A 16 -4.19 -2.60 -7.22
C SER A 16 -5.36 -3.13 -6.38
N LEU A 17 -6.45 -3.54 -7.04
CA LEU A 17 -7.63 -4.12 -6.39
C LEU A 17 -7.88 -5.55 -6.87
N PHE A 18 -8.18 -5.69 -8.16
CA PHE A 18 -8.48 -6.96 -8.80
C PHE A 18 -8.21 -6.83 -10.29
N SER A 19 -7.39 -7.72 -10.84
CA SER A 19 -6.79 -7.53 -12.18
C SER A 19 -7.80 -7.30 -13.30
N ALA A 20 -8.98 -7.94 -13.24
CA ALA A 20 -10.03 -7.73 -14.25
C ALA A 20 -10.63 -6.31 -14.17
N TRP A 21 -10.78 -5.77 -12.96
CA TRP A 21 -11.29 -4.42 -12.74
C TRP A 21 -10.21 -3.38 -12.99
N ASP A 22 -8.98 -3.65 -12.54
CA ASP A 22 -7.83 -2.79 -12.81
C ASP A 22 -7.64 -2.62 -14.33
N LYS A 23 -7.77 -3.70 -15.11
CA LYS A 23 -7.73 -3.64 -16.57
C LYS A 23 -8.86 -2.79 -17.18
N GLN A 24 -10.04 -2.81 -16.58
CA GLN A 24 -11.20 -2.06 -17.07
C GLN A 24 -11.10 -0.56 -16.77
N PHE A 25 -10.70 -0.21 -15.56
CA PHE A 25 -10.74 1.17 -15.06
C PHE A 25 -9.38 1.89 -15.15
N TYR A 26 -8.28 1.14 -15.04
CA TYR A 26 -6.90 1.64 -15.01
C TYR A 26 -5.99 0.78 -15.89
N PRO A 27 -6.21 0.73 -17.22
CA PRO A 27 -5.45 -0.15 -18.12
C PRO A 27 -3.93 0.09 -18.07
N ASP A 28 -3.51 1.31 -17.77
CA ASP A 28 -2.10 1.66 -17.60
C ASP A 28 -1.46 1.00 -16.38
N LEU A 29 -2.23 0.73 -15.32
CA LEU A 29 -1.76 0.02 -14.12
C LEU A 29 -1.29 -1.40 -14.45
N ILE A 30 -1.93 -2.06 -15.42
CA ILE A 30 -1.55 -3.39 -15.89
C ILE A 30 -0.20 -3.36 -16.61
N GLN A 31 0.09 -2.27 -17.33
CA GLN A 31 1.31 -2.12 -18.11
C GLN A 31 2.48 -1.62 -17.28
N GLN A 32 2.21 -0.75 -16.31
CA GLN A 32 3.23 -0.06 -15.52
C GLN A 32 3.49 -0.74 -14.18
N GLY A 33 2.55 -1.54 -13.68
CA GLY A 33 2.65 -2.15 -12.37
C GLY A 33 2.07 -1.25 -11.28
N SER A 34 1.84 -1.87 -10.13
CA SER A 34 1.34 -1.19 -8.94
C SER A 34 2.44 -0.48 -8.17
N HIS A 35 2.03 0.33 -7.21
CA HIS A 35 2.94 1.10 -6.36
C HIS A 35 2.56 0.95 -4.89
N MET A 36 3.55 1.15 -4.01
CA MET A 36 3.31 1.38 -2.60
C MET A 36 3.83 2.76 -2.19
N LEU A 37 3.00 3.47 -1.43
CA LEU A 37 3.37 4.72 -0.76
C LEU A 37 3.25 4.56 0.75
N GLN A 38 4.00 5.37 1.49
CA GLN A 38 3.79 5.57 2.92
C GLN A 38 3.19 6.95 3.15
N ILE A 39 2.19 6.99 4.01
CA ILE A 39 1.57 8.22 4.52
C ILE A 39 1.94 8.32 6.01
N ASP A 40 2.50 9.46 6.39
CA ASP A 40 2.77 9.80 7.77
C ASP A 40 1.48 10.30 8.42
N CYS A 41 1.12 9.67 9.55
CA CYS A 41 -0.06 10.00 10.33
C CYS A 41 0.35 10.80 11.57
N ASN A 42 -0.11 12.06 11.65
CA ASN A 42 0.12 12.86 12.85
C ASN A 42 -0.92 12.51 13.92
N THR A 43 -0.50 11.72 14.91
CA THR A 43 -1.38 11.23 15.99
C THR A 43 -1.62 12.26 17.10
N GLU A 44 -0.91 13.39 17.12
CA GLU A 44 -1.03 14.40 18.18
C GLU A 44 -2.02 15.51 17.81
N SER A 45 -1.89 16.07 16.61
CA SER A 45 -2.75 17.15 16.11
C SER A 45 -3.70 16.74 14.99
N GLY A 46 -3.63 15.47 14.55
CA GLY A 46 -4.30 15.01 13.34
C GLY A 46 -3.59 15.47 12.06
N GLY A 47 -3.97 14.85 10.95
CA GLY A 47 -3.44 15.14 9.61
C GLY A 47 -2.66 13.97 9.01
N LEU A 48 -2.59 14.00 7.68
CA LEU A 48 -1.91 13.00 6.85
C LEU A 48 -0.99 13.73 5.87
N ALA A 49 0.23 13.24 5.72
CA ALA A 49 1.19 13.74 4.73
C ALA A 49 1.82 12.56 3.97
N ILE A 50 2.04 12.72 2.66
CA ILE A 50 2.78 11.72 1.89
C ILE A 50 4.25 11.77 2.33
N ASN A 51 4.84 10.62 2.62
CA ASN A 51 6.27 10.52 2.88
C ASN A 51 7.03 10.49 1.54
N GLU A 52 7.63 11.62 1.16
CA GLU A 52 8.39 11.76 -0.10
C GLU A 52 9.66 10.88 -0.16
N ASN A 53 10.10 10.33 0.96
CA ASN A 53 11.27 9.44 1.02
C ASN A 53 10.92 7.96 0.86
N PHE A 54 9.64 7.60 0.70
CA PHE A 54 9.20 6.22 0.58
C PHE A 54 8.35 6.02 -0.68
N PHE A 55 8.85 5.18 -1.58
CA PHE A 55 8.13 4.74 -2.77
C PHE A 55 8.62 3.37 -3.20
N VAL A 56 7.69 2.44 -3.40
CA VAL A 56 7.98 1.13 -3.99
C VAL A 56 7.28 1.03 -5.33
N ASP A 57 8.04 0.68 -6.36
CA ASP A 57 7.60 0.54 -7.74
C ASP A 57 7.65 -0.94 -8.14
N PHE A 58 6.47 -1.57 -8.20
CA PHE A 58 6.35 -2.97 -8.58
C PHE A 58 6.32 -3.17 -10.11
N GLY A 59 6.51 -2.12 -10.90
CA GLY A 59 6.72 -2.20 -12.34
C GLY A 59 8.08 -2.81 -12.72
N LYS A 60 9.04 -2.77 -11.79
CA LYS A 60 10.43 -3.20 -12.00
C LYS A 60 10.73 -4.61 -11.51
N GLU A 61 9.70 -5.40 -11.22
CA GLU A 61 9.88 -6.79 -10.80
C GLU A 61 10.50 -7.64 -11.92
N PRO A 62 11.28 -8.69 -11.59
CA PRO A 62 12.06 -9.45 -12.57
C PRO A 62 11.24 -10.10 -13.70
N ASP A 63 10.00 -10.49 -13.39
CA ASP A 63 9.10 -11.18 -14.31
C ASP A 63 8.05 -10.24 -14.94
N GLY A 64 8.26 -8.93 -14.81
CA GLY A 64 7.38 -7.88 -15.32
C GLY A 64 6.46 -7.27 -14.26
N PRO A 65 5.58 -6.34 -14.65
CA PRO A 65 4.82 -5.53 -13.71
C PRO A 65 3.92 -6.36 -12.78
N ALA A 66 4.04 -6.12 -11.47
CA ALA A 66 3.24 -6.80 -10.46
C ALA A 66 2.13 -5.92 -9.87
N LEU A 67 1.02 -6.55 -9.48
CA LEU A 67 -0.19 -5.93 -8.96
C LEU A 67 -0.33 -6.17 -7.45
N ALA A 68 0.52 -5.54 -6.66
CA ALA A 68 0.53 -5.60 -5.21
C ALA A 68 -0.79 -5.13 -4.59
N HIS A 69 -1.41 -6.02 -3.82
CA HIS A 69 -2.69 -5.78 -3.19
C HIS A 69 -2.56 -5.58 -1.69
N GLU A 70 -2.28 -6.63 -0.91
CA GLU A 70 -2.25 -6.57 0.56
C GLU A 70 -0.83 -6.33 1.10
N VAL A 71 -0.74 -5.66 2.26
CA VAL A 71 0.50 -5.42 2.99
C VAL A 71 0.38 -6.05 4.37
N ARG A 72 1.40 -6.80 4.79
CA ARG A 72 1.45 -7.45 6.11
C ARG A 72 2.70 -7.06 6.86
N TYR A 73 2.56 -6.63 8.10
CA TYR A 73 3.71 -6.25 8.93
C TYR A 73 4.31 -7.49 9.60
N PRO A 74 5.65 -7.58 9.69
CA PRO A 74 6.28 -8.55 10.57
C PRO A 74 5.85 -8.32 12.01
N GLY A 75 5.27 -9.34 12.65
CA GLY A 75 4.80 -9.27 14.04
C GLY A 75 3.39 -8.69 14.23
N GLY A 76 2.63 -8.50 13.15
CA GLY A 76 1.22 -8.12 13.21
C GLY A 76 0.95 -6.65 12.87
N ASP A 77 -0.26 -6.39 12.41
CA ASP A 77 -0.80 -5.10 12.00
C ASP A 77 -2.26 -4.95 12.43
N CYS A 78 -2.83 -3.76 12.22
CA CYS A 78 -4.17 -3.43 12.67
C CYS A 78 -5.30 -4.26 12.02
N THR A 79 -4.98 -5.13 11.05
CA THR A 79 -5.95 -6.00 10.38
C THR A 79 -5.58 -7.49 10.41
N SER A 80 -4.47 -7.89 11.04
CA SER A 80 -4.10 -9.30 11.20
C SER A 80 -4.43 -9.87 12.57
N ASP A 81 -4.37 -9.06 13.62
CA ASP A 81 -4.41 -9.54 15.01
C ASP A 81 -5.77 -9.29 15.67
N ILE A 82 -6.29 -10.32 16.35
CA ILE A 82 -7.50 -10.25 17.16
C ILE A 82 -7.10 -10.49 18.62
N TRP A 83 -7.37 -9.52 19.48
CA TRP A 83 -7.08 -9.58 20.91
C TRP A 83 -8.30 -10.16 21.68
N ILE A 84 -8.07 -10.95 22.73
CA ILE A 84 -9.09 -11.55 23.61
C ILE A 84 -9.15 -10.79 24.94
#